data_AF-A0A820DUP4-F1
#
_entry.id   AF-A0A820DUP4-F1
#
_cell.length_a   1.000
_cell.length_b   1.000
_cell.length_c   1.000
_cell.angle_alpha   90.00
_cell.angle_beta   90.00
_cell.angle_gamma   90.00
#
_symmetry.space_group_name_H-M   'P 1'
#
loop_
_entity.id
_entity.type
_entity.pdbx_description
1 polymer ?
#
loop_
_entity_poly.entity_id
_entity_poly.type
_entity_poly.pdbx_seq_one_letter_code
_entity_poly.pdbx_strand_id
1 'polypeptide(L)'
;MATCGPQQTIINEGKKLCCYYDTKNIPTIGVGFNLQRTDAATVMAKYHLTLANVLKDCSQSTSNSCLKSEDADGIFNTISYPEAAACVDRYVPNLPTIKRAGIIDVAFAGCATLNKFVNMKNALERKDWKKAAEELRNSAWCQQVKATRCDSDYNCIIDESCSGQSCGHFTTTCSSNSECSCFRTSNGTGFCALSDSCSKFTDCTSCLSSTSVCIIDSCCQRPICYPLSLGESCTSSPSGRNFQSHAQLNLKPSHETMSGM
;
A
#
# COMPACT_ATOMS: atom_id res chain seq x y z
N MET A 1 -2.09 -5.35 -10.41
CA MET A 1 -1.72 -4.52 -9.24
C MET A 1 -0.60 -5.22 -8.50
N ALA A 2 0.41 -4.48 -8.02
CA ALA A 2 1.40 -5.05 -7.11
C ALA A 2 0.69 -5.44 -5.81
N THR A 3 0.89 -6.67 -5.35
CA THR A 3 0.33 -7.11 -4.06
C THR A 3 1.21 -6.55 -2.96
N CYS A 4 0.79 -5.49 -2.27
CA CYS A 4 1.51 -4.95 -1.12
C CYS A 4 0.99 -5.61 0.17
N GLY A 5 1.88 -6.11 1.02
CA GLY A 5 1.52 -6.73 2.30
C GLY A 5 2.31 -8.00 2.64
N PRO A 6 1.84 -8.82 3.60
CA PRO A 6 2.53 -10.04 4.01
C PRO A 6 2.87 -10.98 2.85
N GLN A 7 1.94 -11.14 1.90
CA GLN A 7 2.14 -12.00 0.73
C GLN A 7 3.28 -11.52 -0.17
N GLN A 8 3.47 -10.20 -0.29
CA GLN A 8 4.59 -9.59 -1.01
C GLN A 8 5.92 -10.08 -0.44
N THR A 9 6.05 -10.05 0.88
CA THR A 9 7.28 -10.44 1.58
C THR A 9 7.54 -11.93 1.49
N ILE A 10 6.51 -12.76 1.53
CA ILE A 10 6.67 -14.20 1.26
C ILE A 10 7.20 -14.44 -0.16
N ILE A 11 6.72 -13.69 -1.16
CA ILE A 11 7.19 -13.80 -2.55
C ILE A 11 8.64 -13.31 -2.67
N ASN A 12 8.96 -12.18 -2.03
CA ASN A 12 10.27 -11.54 -2.08
C ASN A 12 11.38 -12.34 -1.39
N GLU A 13 11.09 -12.91 -0.22
CA GLU A 13 12.02 -13.75 0.55
C GLU A 13 12.07 -15.19 0.02
N GLY A 14 10.93 -15.70 -0.43
CA GLY A 14 10.73 -17.10 -0.74
C GLY A 14 10.46 -17.94 0.52
N LYS A 15 9.83 -19.09 0.30
CA LYS A 15 9.49 -20.06 1.34
C LYS A 15 10.35 -21.32 1.18
N LYS A 16 11.10 -21.68 2.23
CA LYS A 16 11.90 -22.92 2.30
C LYS A 16 11.46 -23.76 3.49
N LEU A 17 10.79 -24.87 3.20
CA LEU A 17 10.16 -25.70 4.24
C LEU A 17 11.16 -26.43 5.14
N CYS A 18 12.35 -26.71 4.61
CA CYS A 18 13.44 -27.34 5.34
C CYS A 18 14.50 -26.31 5.71
N CYS A 19 15.31 -26.65 6.71
CA CYS A 19 16.40 -25.82 7.18
C CYS A 19 17.38 -25.48 6.05
N TYR A 20 17.85 -24.24 6.00
CA TYR A 20 18.88 -23.77 5.07
C TYR A 20 19.76 -22.71 5.73
N TYR A 21 20.97 -22.50 5.21
CA TYR A 21 21.80 -21.36 5.59
C TYR A 21 21.46 -20.14 4.72
N ASP A 22 21.21 -19.00 5.34
CA ASP A 22 21.00 -17.73 4.64
C ASP A 22 22.31 -17.15 4.08
N THR A 23 22.25 -15.96 3.49
CA THR A 23 23.44 -15.28 2.93
C THR A 23 24.48 -14.86 3.98
N LYS A 24 24.11 -14.89 5.27
CA LYS A 24 24.98 -14.63 6.42
C LYS A 24 25.42 -15.93 7.11
N ASN A 25 25.15 -17.09 6.51
CA ASN A 25 25.42 -18.41 7.05
C ASN A 25 24.70 -18.69 8.38
N ILE A 26 23.50 -18.12 8.56
CA ILE A 26 22.63 -18.33 9.72
C ILE A 26 21.60 -19.42 9.38
N PRO A 27 21.44 -20.45 10.22
CA PRO A 27 20.43 -21.49 10.01
C PRO A 27 19.03 -20.89 10.09
N THR A 28 18.23 -21.14 9.05
CA THR A 28 16.95 -20.48 8.80
C THR A 28 15.94 -21.49 8.27
N ILE A 29 14.64 -21.29 8.53
CA ILE A 29 13.55 -22.14 8.03
C ILE A 29 12.30 -21.32 7.68
N GLY A 30 11.39 -21.86 6.89
CA GLY A 30 10.14 -21.23 6.51
C GLY A 30 10.36 -20.00 5.62
N VAL A 31 9.80 -18.86 6.02
CA VAL A 31 10.02 -17.56 5.38
C VAL A 31 10.97 -16.77 6.28
N GLY A 32 12.27 -16.96 6.09
CA GLY A 32 13.32 -16.20 6.78
C GLY A 32 13.35 -16.32 8.32
N PHE A 33 12.79 -17.37 8.93
CA PHE A 33 12.79 -17.52 10.39
C PHE A 33 14.17 -17.98 10.89
N ASN A 34 14.86 -17.09 11.62
CA ASN A 34 16.20 -17.35 12.19
C ASN A 34 16.14 -18.37 13.34
N LEU A 35 16.84 -19.49 13.20
CA LEU A 35 16.88 -20.59 14.19
C LEU A 35 17.85 -20.36 15.36
N GLN A 36 18.63 -19.28 15.35
CA GLN A 36 19.49 -18.88 16.47
C GLN A 36 18.76 -18.02 17.51
N ARG A 37 17.49 -17.69 17.26
CA ARG A 37 16.67 -16.95 18.23
C ARG A 37 16.47 -17.77 19.52
N THR A 38 16.33 -17.07 20.63
CA THR A 38 16.14 -17.68 21.96
C THR A 38 14.82 -18.45 22.07
N ASP A 39 13.79 -18.06 21.33
CA ASP A 39 12.46 -18.69 21.29
C ASP A 39 12.33 -19.79 20.23
N ALA A 40 13.37 -20.04 19.41
CA ALA A 40 13.28 -20.96 18.27
C ALA A 40 12.86 -22.37 18.68
N ALA A 41 13.33 -22.87 19.83
CA ALA A 41 12.95 -24.19 20.34
C ALA A 41 11.45 -24.28 20.64
N THR A 42 10.89 -23.26 21.29
CA THR A 42 9.47 -23.17 21.60
C THR A 42 8.62 -23.08 20.33
N VAL A 43 9.06 -22.29 19.35
CA VAL A 43 8.36 -22.15 18.06
C VAL A 43 8.35 -23.48 17.32
N MET A 44 9.48 -24.17 17.19
CA MET A 44 9.55 -25.48 16.51
C MET A 44 8.67 -26.53 17.19
N ALA A 45 8.65 -26.56 18.53
CA ALA A 45 7.85 -27.51 19.29
C ALA A 45 6.34 -27.38 19.02
N LYS A 46 5.83 -26.17 18.74
CA LYS A 46 4.43 -25.92 18.37
C LYS A 46 4.01 -26.69 17.12
N TYR A 47 4.95 -26.99 16.23
CA TYR A 47 4.74 -27.70 14.97
C TYR A 47 5.29 -29.13 15.00
N HIS A 48 5.44 -29.70 16.20
CA HIS A 48 5.91 -31.07 16.42
C HIS A 48 7.33 -31.33 15.88
N LEU A 49 8.16 -30.29 15.78
CA LEU A 49 9.58 -30.37 15.45
C LEU A 49 10.45 -30.13 16.70
N THR A 50 11.68 -30.62 16.69
CA THR A 50 12.68 -30.23 17.69
C THR A 50 13.75 -29.37 17.03
N LEU A 51 14.16 -28.29 17.70
CA LEU A 51 15.21 -27.41 17.17
C LEU A 51 16.50 -28.18 16.87
N ALA A 52 16.86 -29.15 17.71
CA ALA A 52 18.04 -29.99 17.50
C ALA A 52 17.98 -30.79 16.18
N ASN A 53 16.82 -31.39 15.85
CA ASN A 53 16.68 -32.14 14.61
C ASN A 53 16.67 -31.22 13.39
N VAL A 54 16.00 -30.06 13.48
CA VAL A 54 16.00 -29.06 12.39
C VAL A 54 17.42 -28.52 12.13
N LEU A 55 18.20 -28.21 13.17
CA LEU A 55 19.60 -27.77 13.02
C LEU A 55 20.51 -28.88 12.49
N LYS A 56 20.24 -30.14 12.88
CA LYS A 56 20.94 -31.30 12.32
C LYS A 56 20.69 -31.39 10.81
N ASP A 57 19.45 -31.20 10.36
CA ASP A 57 19.12 -31.21 8.93
C ASP A 57 19.87 -30.10 8.17
N CYS A 58 20.02 -28.91 8.74
CA CYS A 58 20.87 -27.85 8.17
C CYS A 58 22.32 -28.30 7.99
N SER A 59 22.95 -28.83 9.05
CA SER A 59 24.39 -29.19 9.00
C SER A 59 24.68 -30.41 8.14
N GLN A 60 23.74 -31.34 8.02
CA GLN A 60 23.88 -32.57 7.24
C GLN A 60 23.29 -32.45 5.83
N SER A 61 22.69 -31.31 5.49
CA SER A 61 21.99 -31.10 4.21
C SER A 61 20.91 -32.16 3.96
N THR A 62 20.17 -32.53 5.01
CA THR A 62 19.05 -33.48 4.97
C THR A 62 17.71 -32.75 5.15
N SER A 63 16.60 -33.45 4.93
CA SER A 63 15.24 -32.88 4.94
C SER A 63 14.27 -33.72 5.76
N ASN A 64 14.70 -34.19 6.93
CA ASN A 64 13.89 -35.09 7.78
C ASN A 64 12.89 -34.33 8.66
N SER A 65 13.17 -33.07 8.98
CA SER A 65 12.45 -32.23 9.93
C SER A 65 12.06 -30.91 9.27
N CYS A 66 11.14 -30.98 8.32
CA CYS A 66 10.65 -29.83 7.57
C CYS A 66 9.27 -29.38 8.05
N LEU A 67 8.99 -28.10 7.91
CA LEU A 67 7.66 -27.53 8.14
C LEU A 67 6.69 -27.95 7.03
N LYS A 68 5.39 -27.96 7.34
CA LYS A 68 4.38 -27.88 6.29
C LYS A 68 4.31 -26.44 5.77
N SER A 69 3.75 -26.27 4.56
CA SER A 69 3.61 -24.94 3.95
C SER A 69 2.79 -23.98 4.81
N GLU A 70 1.70 -24.48 5.40
CA GLU A 70 0.84 -23.73 6.33
C GLU A 70 1.51 -23.39 7.66
N ASP A 71 2.40 -24.26 8.17
CA ASP A 71 3.16 -23.98 9.40
C ASP A 71 4.17 -22.86 9.16
N ALA A 72 4.84 -22.86 8.00
CA ALA A 72 5.73 -21.78 7.58
C ALA A 72 4.99 -20.45 7.44
N ASP A 73 3.79 -20.45 6.87
CA ASP A 73 2.93 -19.27 6.80
C ASP A 73 2.47 -18.83 8.20
N GLY A 74 2.16 -19.79 9.09
CA GLY A 74 1.80 -19.53 10.47
C GLY A 74 2.91 -18.82 11.24
N ILE A 75 4.15 -19.33 11.17
CA ILE A 75 5.33 -18.69 11.79
C ILE A 75 5.52 -17.28 11.23
N PHE A 76 5.47 -17.13 9.91
CA PHE A 76 5.67 -15.84 9.25
C PHE A 76 4.61 -14.81 9.68
N ASN A 77 3.32 -15.16 9.59
CA ASN A 77 2.22 -14.23 9.85
C ASN A 77 2.04 -13.91 11.34
N THR A 78 2.49 -14.79 12.25
CA THR A 78 2.28 -14.60 13.70
C THR A 78 3.53 -14.14 14.45
N ILE A 79 4.72 -14.30 13.87
CA ILE A 79 6.00 -13.96 14.53
C ILE A 79 6.81 -13.00 13.64
N SER A 80 7.34 -13.49 12.51
CA SER A 80 8.35 -12.75 11.75
C SER A 80 7.83 -11.44 11.16
N TYR A 81 6.65 -11.47 10.53
CA TYR A 81 6.06 -10.28 9.92
C TYR A 81 5.60 -9.25 10.98
N PRO A 82 4.89 -9.64 12.06
CA PRO A 82 4.57 -8.72 13.15
C PRO A 82 5.79 -8.05 13.80
N GLU A 83 6.92 -8.74 13.94
CA GLU A 83 8.15 -8.16 14.49
C GLU A 83 8.75 -7.08 13.56
N ALA A 84 8.81 -7.36 12.26
CA ALA A 84 9.20 -6.38 11.25
C ALA A 84 8.22 -5.19 11.23
N ALA A 85 6.92 -5.46 11.35
CA ALA A 85 5.87 -4.45 11.44
C ALA A 85 6.03 -3.53 12.66
N ALA A 86 6.27 -4.11 13.85
CA ALA A 86 6.54 -3.35 15.06
C ALA A 86 7.82 -2.51 14.95
N CYS A 87 8.79 -2.96 14.14
CA CYS A 87 9.97 -2.19 13.83
C CYS A 87 9.64 -0.92 13.02
N VAL A 88 8.83 -1.09 11.98
CA VAL A 88 8.36 0.04 11.14
C VAL A 88 7.55 1.02 11.97
N ASP A 89 6.68 0.55 12.86
CA ASP A 89 5.87 1.43 13.71
C ASP A 89 6.73 2.30 14.65
N ARG A 90 7.87 1.79 15.12
CA ARG A 90 8.85 2.58 15.88
C ARG A 90 9.68 3.50 14.97
N TYR A 91 9.91 3.09 13.74
CA TYR A 91 10.72 3.82 12.77
C TYR A 91 9.99 5.07 12.27
N VAL A 92 8.76 4.91 11.76
CA VAL A 92 7.82 5.97 11.39
C VAL A 92 6.40 5.49 11.74
N PRO A 93 5.75 6.05 12.79
CA PRO A 93 4.42 5.62 13.19
C PRO A 93 3.34 6.09 12.19
N ASN A 94 2.21 5.38 12.17
CA ASN A 94 0.99 5.78 11.44
C ASN A 94 1.14 5.92 9.91
N LEU A 95 2.02 5.13 9.30
CA LEU A 95 2.10 5.05 7.85
C LEU A 95 0.81 4.45 7.24
N PRO A 96 0.35 4.94 6.09
CA PRO A 96 -0.76 4.32 5.36
C PRO A 96 -0.45 2.85 5.03
N THR A 97 -1.46 1.99 5.08
CA THR A 97 -1.31 0.52 5.01
C THR A 97 -0.41 0.03 3.86
N ILE A 98 -0.62 0.55 2.64
CA ILE A 98 0.14 0.12 1.45
C ILE A 98 1.60 0.56 1.51
N LYS A 99 1.85 1.81 1.91
CA LYS A 99 3.21 2.35 2.10
C LYS A 99 3.94 1.59 3.20
N ARG A 100 3.24 1.37 4.32
CA ARG A 100 3.73 0.62 5.47
C ARG A 100 4.19 -0.78 5.06
N ALA A 101 3.43 -1.48 4.21
CA ALA A 101 3.79 -2.81 3.74
C ALA A 101 5.15 -2.86 3.03
N GLY A 102 5.42 -1.93 2.11
CA GLY A 102 6.72 -1.87 1.43
C GLY A 102 7.89 -1.62 2.39
N ILE A 103 7.69 -0.80 3.43
CA ILE A 103 8.72 -0.57 4.45
C ILE A 103 8.91 -1.79 5.36
N ILE A 104 7.86 -2.58 5.61
CA ILE A 104 7.96 -3.81 6.41
C ILE A 104 8.84 -4.84 5.71
N ASP A 105 8.73 -4.98 4.39
CA ASP A 105 9.60 -5.88 3.63
C ASP A 105 11.08 -5.52 3.77
N VAL A 106 11.40 -4.22 3.70
CA VAL A 106 12.76 -3.71 3.95
C VAL A 106 13.19 -4.00 5.39
N ALA A 107 12.29 -3.81 6.36
CA ALA A 107 12.53 -4.10 7.77
C ALA A 107 12.76 -5.59 8.05
N PHE A 108 12.27 -6.49 7.17
CA PHE A 108 12.46 -7.93 7.27
C PHE A 108 13.94 -8.34 7.10
N ALA A 109 14.73 -7.55 6.37
CA ALA A 109 16.19 -7.68 6.35
C ALA A 109 16.87 -7.26 7.68
N GLY A 110 16.10 -6.70 8.61
CA GLY A 110 16.48 -6.36 9.98
C GLY A 110 16.24 -4.89 10.33
N CYS A 111 15.78 -4.64 11.55
CA CYS A 111 15.58 -3.29 12.09
C CYS A 111 16.80 -2.37 12.01
N ALA A 112 17.99 -2.92 12.29
CA ALA A 112 19.23 -2.16 12.22
C ALA A 112 19.55 -1.71 10.77
N THR A 113 19.11 -2.48 9.78
CA THR A 113 19.20 -2.11 8.36
C THR A 113 18.24 -0.96 8.07
N LEU A 114 16.97 -1.07 8.47
CA LEU A 114 15.97 -0.02 8.27
C LEU A 114 16.39 1.31 8.92
N ASN A 115 16.94 1.29 10.13
CA ASN A 115 17.37 2.49 10.84
C ASN A 115 18.48 3.30 10.13
N LYS A 116 19.15 2.73 9.12
CA LYS A 116 20.15 3.44 8.31
C LYS A 116 19.54 4.34 7.24
N PHE A 117 18.26 4.21 6.93
CA PHE A 117 17.59 4.94 5.85
C PHE A 117 17.11 6.35 6.28
N VAL A 118 17.99 7.15 6.89
CA VAL A 118 17.65 8.45 7.50
C VAL A 118 16.90 9.39 6.54
N ASN A 119 17.30 9.47 5.28
CA ASN A 119 16.63 10.33 4.29
C ASN A 119 15.24 9.82 3.91
N MET A 120 15.08 8.49 3.76
CA MET A 120 13.78 7.87 3.54
C MET A 120 12.86 8.15 4.73
N LYS A 121 13.37 8.03 5.96
CA LYS A 121 12.61 8.39 7.18
C LYS A 121 12.07 9.81 7.11
N ASN A 122 12.96 10.77 6.85
CA ASN A 122 12.60 12.19 6.77
C ASN A 122 11.56 12.45 5.67
N ALA A 123 11.66 11.74 4.54
CA ALA A 123 10.67 11.83 3.47
C ALA A 123 9.32 11.24 3.89
N LEU A 124 9.30 10.06 4.50
CA LEU A 124 8.10 9.40 5.01
C LEU A 124 7.38 10.24 6.08
N GLU A 125 8.11 10.83 7.02
CA GLU A 125 7.55 11.71 8.06
C GLU A 125 6.90 12.97 7.47
N ARG A 126 7.44 13.47 6.35
CA ARG A 126 6.86 14.59 5.58
C ARG A 126 5.79 14.15 4.58
N LYS A 127 5.47 12.86 4.52
CA LYS A 127 4.57 12.26 3.52
C LYS A 127 5.02 12.50 2.07
N ASP A 128 6.31 12.68 1.84
CA ASP A 128 6.91 12.78 0.52
C ASP A 128 7.19 11.37 -0.01
N TRP A 129 6.13 10.70 -0.47
CA TRP A 129 6.15 9.30 -0.89
C TRP A 129 7.09 9.05 -2.06
N LYS A 130 7.09 9.96 -3.03
CA LYS A 130 7.99 9.90 -4.17
C LYS A 130 9.45 9.95 -3.72
N LYS A 131 9.81 10.93 -2.88
CA LYS A 131 11.18 11.02 -2.37
C LYS A 131 11.55 9.81 -1.52
N ALA A 132 10.64 9.31 -0.68
CA ALA A 132 10.87 8.10 0.11
C ALA A 132 11.17 6.89 -0.78
N ALA A 133 10.37 6.68 -1.84
CA ALA A 133 10.57 5.60 -2.78
C ALA A 133 11.92 5.74 -3.53
N GLU A 134 12.29 6.95 -3.95
CA GLU A 134 13.60 7.23 -4.56
C GLU A 134 14.77 6.93 -3.62
N GLU A 135 14.67 7.29 -2.33
CA GLU A 135 15.69 6.97 -1.32
C GLU A 135 15.82 5.45 -1.12
N LEU A 136 14.71 4.70 -1.15
CA LEU A 136 14.75 3.23 -1.13
C LEU A 136 15.50 2.70 -2.35
N ARG A 137 15.10 3.15 -3.55
CA ARG A 137 15.64 2.65 -4.82
C ARG A 137 17.13 2.92 -4.99
N ASN A 138 17.60 4.06 -4.49
CA ASN A 138 19.01 4.46 -4.58
C ASN A 138 19.90 3.87 -3.46
N SER A 139 19.31 3.08 -2.56
CA SER A 139 20.03 2.50 -1.41
C SER A 139 20.94 1.32 -1.78
N ALA A 140 21.95 1.09 -0.95
CA ALA A 140 22.79 -0.12 -1.04
C ALA A 140 21.97 -1.42 -0.84
N TRP A 141 20.87 -1.37 -0.07
CA TRP A 141 19.98 -2.51 0.08
C TRP A 141 19.33 -2.90 -1.25
N CYS A 142 18.85 -1.92 -2.02
CA CYS A 142 18.26 -2.15 -3.34
C CYS A 142 19.26 -2.79 -4.31
N GLN A 143 20.55 -2.43 -4.19
CA GLN A 143 21.63 -3.04 -4.97
C GLN A 143 21.95 -4.50 -4.56
N GLN A 144 21.65 -4.87 -3.31
CA GLN A 144 21.93 -6.21 -2.78
C GLN A 144 20.80 -7.19 -3.05
N VAL A 145 19.55 -6.74 -3.03
CA VAL A 145 18.39 -7.60 -3.30
C VAL A 145 18.16 -7.75 -4.80
N LYS A 146 17.34 -8.73 -5.20
CA LYS A 146 16.90 -8.85 -6.60
C LYS A 146 16.16 -7.57 -7.00
N ALA A 147 16.44 -7.03 -8.19
CA ALA A 147 15.80 -5.81 -8.69
C ALA A 147 14.27 -5.84 -8.57
N THR A 148 13.65 -7.01 -8.83
CA THR A 148 12.21 -7.22 -8.70
C THR A 148 11.66 -6.99 -7.29
N ARG A 149 12.44 -7.30 -6.25
CA ARG A 149 12.06 -7.06 -4.84
C ARG A 149 12.06 -5.56 -4.55
N CYS A 150 13.16 -4.89 -4.87
CA CYS A 150 13.27 -3.45 -4.66
C CYS A 150 12.19 -2.68 -5.44
N ASP A 151 11.96 -3.02 -6.71
CA ASP A 151 10.90 -2.37 -7.52
C ASP A 151 9.50 -2.64 -6.94
N SER A 152 9.25 -3.84 -6.37
CA SER A 152 7.99 -4.18 -5.69
C SER A 152 7.74 -3.24 -4.49
N ASP A 153 8.73 -3.08 -3.61
CA ASP A 153 8.59 -2.22 -2.43
C ASP A 153 8.56 -0.73 -2.79
N TYR A 154 9.34 -0.31 -3.79
CA TYR A 154 9.25 1.01 -4.39
C TYR A 154 7.82 1.32 -4.83
N ASN A 155 7.19 0.39 -5.54
CA ASN A 155 5.83 0.56 -6.05
C ASN A 155 4.82 0.67 -4.90
N CYS A 156 4.99 -0.07 -3.80
CA CYS A 156 4.12 0.08 -2.62
C CYS A 156 4.28 1.44 -1.94
N ILE A 157 5.47 2.03 -1.94
CA ILE A 157 5.70 3.34 -1.32
C ILE A 157 5.13 4.47 -2.18
N ILE A 158 5.32 4.41 -3.51
CA ILE A 158 4.82 5.44 -4.43
C ILE A 158 3.34 5.24 -4.82
N ASP A 159 2.68 4.18 -4.34
CA ASP A 159 1.30 3.89 -4.71
C ASP A 159 0.35 4.99 -4.21
N GLU A 160 -0.07 5.86 -5.13
CA GLU A 160 -1.06 6.91 -4.92
C GLU A 160 -2.47 6.48 -5.37
N SER A 161 -2.67 5.21 -5.73
CA SER A 161 -3.94 4.74 -6.23
C SER A 161 -5.00 4.66 -5.12
N CYS A 162 -6.22 5.01 -5.51
CA CYS A 162 -7.43 4.78 -4.75
C CYS A 162 -8.24 3.70 -5.48
N SER A 163 -8.20 2.47 -4.96
CA SER A 163 -9.05 1.37 -5.43
C SER A 163 -10.01 0.95 -4.32
N GLY A 164 -11.30 0.81 -4.62
CA GLY A 164 -12.27 0.34 -3.63
C GLY A 164 -13.75 0.57 -3.95
N GLN A 165 -14.59 0.41 -2.92
CA GLN A 165 -16.04 0.17 -3.05
C GLN A 165 -16.83 1.38 -3.55
N SER A 166 -18.01 1.10 -4.09
CA SER A 166 -19.01 2.11 -4.41
C SER A 166 -19.40 2.92 -3.17
N CYS A 167 -19.33 4.24 -3.31
CA CYS A 167 -19.74 5.29 -2.37
C CYS A 167 -21.27 5.32 -2.14
N GLY A 168 -21.91 4.15 -1.94
CA GLY A 168 -23.37 3.97 -1.98
C GLY A 168 -24.15 4.83 -0.98
N HIS A 169 -23.51 5.17 0.13
CA HIS A 169 -23.83 6.28 1.03
C HIS A 169 -22.48 6.78 1.55
N PHE A 170 -22.36 8.06 1.92
CA PHE A 170 -21.13 8.72 2.38
C PHE A 170 -20.52 8.06 3.64
N THR A 171 -20.01 6.84 3.49
CA THR A 171 -19.13 6.21 4.45
C THR A 171 -17.76 6.85 4.30
N THR A 172 -17.04 6.97 5.39
CA THR A 172 -15.76 7.68 5.45
C THR A 172 -14.60 6.92 4.80
N THR A 173 -14.83 5.71 4.24
CA THR A 173 -13.78 4.85 3.70
C THR A 173 -14.20 4.24 2.36
N CYS A 174 -13.63 4.74 1.25
CA CYS A 174 -13.84 4.18 -0.10
C CYS A 174 -12.71 3.27 -0.58
N SER A 175 -11.55 3.27 0.07
CA SER A 175 -10.39 2.47 -0.33
C SER A 175 -9.71 1.83 0.88
N SER A 176 -8.95 0.76 0.63
CA SER A 176 -7.97 0.22 1.58
C SER A 176 -6.79 1.17 1.80
N ASN A 177 -6.56 2.10 0.87
CA ASN A 177 -5.67 3.22 1.07
C ASN A 177 -6.37 4.29 1.94
N SER A 178 -5.91 4.42 3.18
CA SER A 178 -6.46 5.35 4.18
C SER A 178 -6.31 6.83 3.82
N GLU A 179 -5.54 7.16 2.78
CA GLU A 179 -5.41 8.52 2.26
C GLU A 179 -6.52 8.89 1.27
N CYS A 180 -7.34 7.92 0.87
CA CYS A 180 -8.44 8.13 -0.04
C CYS A 180 -9.71 8.54 0.69
N SER A 181 -10.41 9.52 0.13
CA SER A 181 -11.70 10.03 0.59
C SER A 181 -12.76 9.90 -0.49
N CYS A 182 -14.01 9.73 -0.07
CA CYS A 182 -15.17 9.84 -0.94
C CYS A 182 -15.40 11.31 -1.28
N PHE A 183 -15.54 11.63 -2.56
CA PHE A 183 -15.96 12.93 -3.02
C PHE A 183 -17.21 12.86 -3.90
N ARG A 184 -17.93 13.97 -4.01
CA ARG A 184 -19.07 14.11 -4.93
C ARG A 184 -18.66 14.83 -6.20
N THR A 185 -19.04 14.27 -7.33
CA THR A 185 -18.83 14.87 -8.66
C THR A 185 -20.03 15.74 -9.07
N SER A 186 -19.85 16.57 -10.09
CA SER A 186 -20.90 17.47 -10.59
C SER A 186 -22.13 16.76 -11.15
N ASN A 187 -21.99 15.51 -11.62
CA ASN A 187 -23.11 14.69 -12.10
C ASN A 187 -23.79 13.88 -10.97
N GLY A 188 -23.38 14.09 -9.71
CA GLY A 188 -24.00 13.46 -8.55
C GLY A 188 -23.46 12.07 -8.21
N THR A 189 -22.43 11.58 -8.89
CA THR A 189 -21.76 10.32 -8.55
C THR A 189 -20.75 10.49 -7.42
N GLY A 190 -20.44 9.40 -6.72
CA GLY A 190 -19.29 9.35 -5.81
C GLY A 190 -18.00 9.09 -6.59
N PHE A 191 -16.88 9.59 -6.09
CA PHE A 191 -15.55 9.35 -6.64
C PHE A 191 -14.55 9.13 -5.50
N CYS A 192 -13.77 8.05 -5.57
CA CYS A 192 -12.75 7.76 -4.57
C CYS A 192 -11.41 8.30 -5.05
N ALA A 193 -10.84 9.24 -4.31
CA ALA A 193 -9.58 9.89 -4.66
C ALA A 193 -8.77 10.25 -3.41
N LEU A 194 -7.48 10.55 -3.58
CA LEU A 194 -6.65 11.05 -2.50
C LEU A 194 -7.17 12.39 -1.97
N SER A 195 -7.13 12.60 -0.65
CA SER A 195 -7.35 13.90 -0.01
C SER A 195 -6.14 14.83 -0.17
N ASP A 196 -5.58 14.87 -1.38
CA ASP A 196 -4.30 15.46 -1.68
C ASP A 196 -4.35 17.00 -1.69
N SER A 197 -3.19 17.65 -1.61
CA SER A 197 -3.08 19.11 -1.63
C SER A 197 -3.65 19.69 -2.92
N CYS A 198 -4.79 20.36 -2.76
CA CYS A 198 -5.61 21.04 -3.75
C CYS A 198 -4.86 21.98 -4.71
N SER A 199 -3.65 22.39 -4.36
CA SER A 199 -2.76 23.22 -5.18
C SER A 199 -2.33 22.57 -6.49
N LYS A 200 -2.37 21.24 -6.60
CA LYS A 200 -1.95 20.50 -7.80
C LYS A 200 -3.04 20.39 -8.88
N PHE A 201 -4.30 20.66 -8.53
CA PHE A 201 -5.44 20.44 -9.41
C PHE A 201 -6.02 21.75 -9.93
N THR A 202 -6.31 21.81 -11.23
CA THR A 202 -6.98 22.96 -11.85
C THR A 202 -8.45 23.02 -11.45
N ASP A 203 -9.09 24.17 -11.62
CA ASP A 203 -10.54 24.29 -11.47
C ASP A 203 -11.28 23.47 -12.52
N CYS A 204 -12.55 23.15 -12.22
CA CYS A 204 -13.40 22.40 -13.14
C CYS A 204 -13.71 23.11 -14.47
N THR A 205 -13.37 24.39 -14.62
CA THR A 205 -13.60 25.18 -15.83
C THR A 205 -12.86 24.63 -17.06
N SER A 206 -11.76 23.90 -16.86
CA SER A 206 -10.93 23.30 -17.91
C SER A 206 -10.94 21.77 -17.91
N CYS A 207 -11.94 21.14 -17.29
CA CYS A 207 -11.92 19.70 -17.06
C CYS A 207 -12.25 18.89 -18.31
N LEU A 208 -11.28 18.11 -18.80
CA LEU A 208 -11.45 17.25 -19.98
C LEU A 208 -12.19 15.96 -19.58
N SER A 209 -13.40 15.77 -20.12
CA SER A 209 -14.31 14.70 -19.71
C SER A 209 -13.85 13.27 -20.04
N SER A 210 -12.86 13.10 -20.92
CA SER A 210 -12.33 11.78 -21.29
C SER A 210 -11.21 11.28 -20.39
N THR A 211 -10.54 12.18 -19.66
CA THR A 211 -9.36 11.84 -18.83
C THR A 211 -9.47 12.36 -17.41
N SER A 212 -10.49 13.16 -17.09
CA SER A 212 -10.67 13.78 -15.78
C SER A 212 -12.16 13.93 -15.42
N VAL A 213 -12.42 14.11 -14.13
CA VAL A 213 -13.76 14.37 -13.58
C VAL A 213 -13.77 15.61 -12.70
N CYS A 214 -14.84 16.39 -12.75
CA CYS A 214 -15.03 17.52 -11.85
C CYS A 214 -15.56 17.05 -10.49
N ILE A 215 -14.78 17.28 -9.44
CA ILE A 215 -15.15 17.04 -8.05
C ILE A 215 -15.62 18.35 -7.44
N ILE A 216 -16.88 18.41 -6.99
CA ILE A 216 -17.52 19.64 -6.48
C ILE A 216 -17.58 19.70 -4.95
N ASP A 217 -17.50 18.56 -4.27
CA ASP A 217 -17.48 18.46 -2.82
C ASP A 217 -16.14 17.88 -2.40
N SER A 218 -15.10 18.71 -2.49
CA SER A 218 -13.72 18.36 -2.17
C SER A 218 -13.28 19.06 -0.88
N CYS A 219 -12.26 18.51 -0.22
CA CYS A 219 -11.59 19.18 0.89
C CYS A 219 -10.89 20.51 0.48
N CYS A 220 -10.94 20.87 -0.80
CA CYS A 220 -10.29 22.05 -1.38
C CYS A 220 -11.09 23.33 -1.28
N GLN A 221 -12.31 23.29 -0.74
CA GLN A 221 -13.21 24.44 -0.65
C GLN A 221 -13.55 25.08 -2.02
N ARG A 222 -13.17 24.41 -3.12
CA ARG A 222 -13.47 24.78 -4.51
C ARG A 222 -13.60 23.51 -5.36
N PRO A 223 -14.37 23.55 -6.48
CA PRO A 223 -14.42 22.45 -7.41
C PRO A 223 -13.08 22.23 -8.11
N ILE A 224 -12.58 20.98 -8.12
CA ILE A 224 -11.30 20.63 -8.74
C ILE A 224 -11.50 19.63 -9.89
N CYS A 225 -10.66 19.74 -10.92
CA CYS A 225 -10.57 18.75 -11.98
C CYS A 225 -9.56 17.67 -11.61
N TYR A 226 -10.03 16.42 -11.49
CA TYR A 226 -9.25 15.30 -11.00
C TYR A 226 -9.00 14.25 -12.10
N PRO A 227 -7.76 13.81 -12.36
CA PRO A 227 -7.46 12.81 -13.38
C PRO A 227 -8.09 11.43 -13.06
N LEU A 228 -8.75 10.82 -14.04
CA LEU A 228 -9.34 9.48 -13.91
C LEU A 228 -8.29 8.38 -13.69
N SER A 229 -7.01 8.64 -13.98
CA SER A 229 -5.92 7.70 -13.70
C SER A 229 -5.55 7.60 -12.22
N LEU A 230 -6.03 8.53 -11.38
CA LEU A 230 -5.67 8.64 -9.96
C LEU A 230 -6.83 8.24 -9.02
N GLY A 231 -7.99 7.90 -9.56
CA GLY A 231 -9.15 7.54 -8.75
C GLY A 231 -10.19 6.78 -9.57
N GLU A 232 -11.13 6.14 -8.87
CA GLU A 232 -12.14 5.30 -9.50
C GLU A 232 -13.55 5.83 -9.23
N SER A 233 -14.40 5.70 -10.26
CA SER A 233 -15.82 6.03 -10.18
C SER A 233 -16.54 5.05 -9.26
N CYS A 234 -17.27 5.57 -8.28
CA CYS A 234 -18.16 4.78 -7.46
C CYS A 234 -19.49 4.56 -8.20
N THR A 235 -19.87 3.32 -8.47
CA THR A 235 -21.23 3.03 -8.96
C THR A 235 -22.27 3.42 -7.91
N SER A 236 -23.43 3.90 -8.33
CA SER A 236 -24.56 4.09 -7.41
C SER A 236 -25.00 2.73 -6.85
N SER A 237 -25.18 2.64 -5.53
CA SER A 237 -25.84 1.48 -4.92
C SER A 237 -27.23 1.30 -5.54
N PRO A 238 -27.69 0.07 -5.85
CA PRO A 238 -28.96 -0.18 -6.53
C PRO A 238 -30.20 0.13 -5.69
N SER A 239 -30.07 0.74 -4.50
CA SER A 239 -31.20 1.23 -3.73
C SER A 239 -31.74 2.55 -4.32
N GLY A 240 -32.64 2.41 -5.27
CA GLY A 240 -33.31 3.50 -5.96
C GLY A 240 -33.91 4.54 -5.02
N ARG A 241 -33.44 5.78 -5.15
CA ARG A 241 -34.28 6.97 -5.04
C ARG A 241 -33.90 7.89 -6.19
N ASN A 242 -34.82 8.01 -7.15
CA ASN A 242 -34.77 9.00 -8.22
C ASN A 242 -34.61 10.39 -7.60
N PHE A 243 -33.41 10.96 -7.68
CA PHE A 243 -33.26 12.40 -7.61
C PHE A 243 -33.71 12.94 -8.95
N GLN A 244 -34.94 13.46 -9.00
CA GLN A 244 -35.38 14.25 -10.15
C GLN A 244 -34.43 15.43 -10.31
N SER A 245 -33.89 15.54 -11.52
CA SER A 245 -33.10 16.66 -12.00
C SER A 245 -33.94 17.94 -11.98
N HIS A 246 -33.73 18.79 -10.98
CA HIS A 246 -34.07 20.20 -11.08
C HIS A 246 -32.77 21.02 -11.17
N ALA A 247 -32.16 20.95 -12.35
CA ALA A 247 -31.25 21.97 -12.84
C ALA A 247 -31.67 22.33 -14.26
N GLN A 248 -32.86 22.94 -14.40
CA GLN A 248 -33.15 23.74 -15.57
C GLN A 248 -32.38 25.06 -15.43
N LEU A 249 -31.25 25.13 -16.14
CA LEU A 249 -30.60 26.37 -16.52
C LEU A 249 -31.62 27.23 -17.28
N ASN A 250 -32.23 28.20 -16.60
CA ASN A 250 -32.89 29.32 -17.24
C ASN A 250 -31.81 30.28 -17.77
N LEU A 251 -31.26 29.96 -18.95
CA LEU A 251 -30.60 30.95 -19.79
C LEU A 251 -31.71 31.75 -20.48
N LYS A 252 -32.00 32.95 -19.98
CA LYS A 252 -32.73 33.96 -20.76
C LYS A 252 -31.79 34.50 -21.85
N PRO A 253 -32.18 34.49 -23.13
CA PRO A 253 -31.52 35.30 -24.14
C PRO A 253 -32.11 36.72 -24.11
N SER A 254 -31.28 37.74 -23.90
CA SER A 254 -31.64 39.11 -24.28
C SER A 254 -31.10 39.36 -25.69
N HIS A 255 -32.05 39.52 -26.61
CA HIS A 255 -31.90 39.80 -28.04
C HIS A 255 -31.02 41.02 -28.37
N GLU A 256 -30.28 40.90 -29.46
CA GLU A 256 -29.71 41.97 -30.26
C GLU A 256 -30.78 42.78 -31.04
N THR A 257 -30.55 44.10 -31.11
CA THR A 257 -30.83 45.10 -32.18
C THR A 257 -32.14 45.09 -32.99
N MET A 258 -32.75 46.28 -33.16
CA MET A 258 -32.94 46.91 -34.49
C MET A 258 -33.34 48.40 -34.41
N SER A 259 -32.90 49.13 -35.43
CA SER A 259 -33.01 50.56 -35.73
C SER A 259 -34.43 51.14 -35.84
N GLY A 260 -34.50 52.47 -35.60
CA GLY A 260 -35.07 53.42 -36.56
C GLY A 260 -36.56 53.75 -36.46
N MET A 261 -36.88 54.90 -35.84
CA MET A 261 -37.46 56.11 -36.46
C MET A 261 -37.51 57.23 -35.42
#